data_AF-E4PYF8-F1
#
_entry.id   AF-E4PYF8-F1
#
_cell.length_a   1.000
_cell.length_b   1.000
_cell.length_c   1.000
_cell.angle_alpha   90.00
_cell.angle_beta   90.00
_cell.angle_gamma   90.00
#
_symmetry.space_group_name_H-M   'P 1'
#
loop_
_entity.id
_entity.type
_entity.pdbx_description
1 polymer ?
#
loop_
_entity_poly.entity_id
_entity_poly.type
_entity_poly.pdbx_seq_one_letter_code
_entity_poly.pdbx_strand_id
1 'polypeptide(L)'
;MTGKIDIDLSNRGNNNKIYADEDFNQSWFKVKLNNDSLLEKNSYKLLIDDKDVDYNSKKTYGKYYNPTELSVYAIGKLEGKEFKTNRINIRRNYDNKPQNLKLSFKESQIRDYESKSKKVKEKAKSYIKEYTKELNKAYKRKIINIYLTTLK
;
A
#
# COMPACT_ATOMS: atom_id res chain seq x y z
N MET A 1 -1.97 26.14 22.16
CA MET A 1 -2.27 24.73 22.52
C MET A 1 -3.14 24.76 23.76
N THR A 2 -4.33 24.16 23.73
CA THR A 2 -5.17 24.01 24.93
C THR A 2 -5.76 22.61 24.88
N GLY A 3 -5.22 21.73 25.71
CA GLY A 3 -5.85 20.47 26.10
C GLY A 3 -6.08 20.53 27.60
N LYS A 4 -7.23 20.04 28.04
CA LYS A 4 -7.62 20.09 29.46
C LYS A 4 -7.71 18.65 29.96
N ILE A 5 -7.11 18.41 31.12
CA ILE A 5 -7.30 17.16 31.87
C ILE A 5 -8.23 17.54 33.01
N ASP A 6 -9.43 16.97 33.01
CA ASP A 6 -10.37 17.09 34.12
C ASP A 6 -10.30 15.81 34.95
N ILE A 7 -9.87 15.95 36.20
CA ILE A 7 -9.78 14.84 37.16
C ILE A 7 -10.96 14.96 38.11
N ASP A 8 -11.98 14.12 37.90
CA ASP A 8 -13.12 14.07 38.82
C ASP A 8 -12.83 13.13 40.00
N LEU A 9 -12.51 13.74 41.15
CA LEU A 9 -12.26 13.05 42.41
C LEU A 9 -13.54 12.63 43.16
N SER A 10 -14.72 13.11 42.71
CA SER A 10 -16.01 12.86 43.33
C SER A 10 -16.69 11.59 42.81
N ASN A 11 -16.37 11.17 41.59
CA ASN A 11 -16.90 9.95 40.98
C ASN A 11 -15.95 8.75 41.21
N ARG A 12 -15.91 8.28 42.46
CA ARG A 12 -15.17 7.06 42.80
C ARG A 12 -15.98 5.86 42.31
N GLY A 13 -15.51 5.19 41.25
CA GLY A 13 -16.07 3.88 40.87
C GLY A 13 -15.97 2.90 42.04
N ASN A 14 -16.75 1.80 42.00
CA ASN A 14 -16.92 0.82 43.09
C ASN A 14 -15.63 0.28 43.77
N ASN A 15 -14.44 0.54 43.21
CA ASN A 15 -13.13 0.13 43.73
C ASN A 15 -12.18 1.30 44.03
N ASN A 16 -12.68 2.50 44.37
CA ASN A 16 -11.86 3.66 44.78
C ASN A 16 -10.91 4.19 43.68
N LYS A 17 -11.22 3.93 42.40
CA LYS A 17 -10.46 4.43 41.24
C LYS A 17 -11.00 5.79 40.81
N ILE A 18 -10.08 6.73 40.58
CA ILE A 18 -10.36 8.06 40.02
C ILE A 18 -10.29 7.94 38.50
N TYR A 19 -11.30 8.44 37.81
CA TYR A 19 -11.30 8.53 36.35
C TYR A 19 -10.86 9.94 35.94
N ALA A 20 -9.91 10.03 35.02
CA ALA A 20 -9.47 11.29 34.42
C ALA A 20 -10.03 11.37 33.00
N ASP A 21 -10.74 12.45 32.69
CA ASP A 21 -11.23 12.75 31.35
C ASP A 21 -10.24 13.64 30.63
N GLU A 22 -9.71 13.13 29.52
CA GLU A 22 -8.77 13.83 28.64
C GLU A 22 -9.54 14.50 27.48
N ASP A 23 -9.69 15.83 27.49
CA ASP A 23 -10.24 16.60 26.35
C ASP A 23 -9.09 17.09 25.46
N PHE A 24 -8.50 16.17 24.70
CA PHE A 24 -7.55 16.48 23.64
C PHE A 24 -8.21 16.29 22.26
N ASN A 25 -8.01 17.26 21.37
CA ASN A 25 -8.33 17.11 19.96
C ASN A 25 -7.45 16.02 19.32
N GLN A 26 -7.93 14.78 19.36
CA GLN A 26 -7.19 13.61 18.91
C GLN A 26 -8.02 12.73 17.99
N SER A 27 -7.34 12.05 17.06
CA SER A 27 -7.95 11.06 16.19
C SER A 27 -7.31 9.69 16.34
N TRP A 28 -8.14 8.67 16.37
CA TRP A 28 -7.72 7.28 16.23
C TRP A 28 -8.73 6.47 15.42
N PHE A 29 -8.20 5.55 14.63
CA PHE A 29 -8.97 4.90 13.59
C PHE A 29 -8.42 3.52 13.22
N LYS A 30 -9.30 2.69 12.66
CA LYS A 30 -8.95 1.44 11.98
C LYS A 30 -9.11 1.65 10.48
N VAL A 31 -8.29 0.96 9.70
CA VAL A 31 -8.34 1.04 8.24
C VAL A 31 -8.67 -0.31 7.64
N LYS A 32 -9.66 -0.33 6.75
CA LYS A 32 -9.91 -1.44 5.82
C LYS A 32 -9.50 -0.99 4.42
N LEU A 33 -8.60 -1.74 3.80
CA LEU A 33 -8.29 -1.59 2.38
C LEU A 33 -9.27 -2.41 1.54
N ASN A 34 -9.69 -1.85 0.41
CA ASN A 34 -10.48 -2.54 -0.60
C ASN A 34 -9.67 -2.60 -1.90
N ASN A 35 -9.85 -3.69 -2.65
CA ASN A 35 -9.14 -4.00 -3.91
C ASN A 35 -7.62 -4.18 -3.73
N ASP A 36 -7.18 -4.35 -2.48
CA ASP A 36 -5.80 -4.68 -2.12
C ASP A 36 -5.40 -6.07 -2.63
N SER A 37 -6.33 -7.01 -2.73
CA SER A 37 -6.08 -8.35 -3.29
C SER A 37 -5.53 -8.37 -4.73
N LEU A 38 -5.62 -7.26 -5.46
CA LEU A 38 -5.06 -7.09 -6.81
C LEU A 38 -3.58 -6.65 -6.80
N LEU A 39 -3.01 -6.39 -5.63
CA LEU A 39 -1.65 -5.89 -5.43
C LEU A 39 -0.80 -6.94 -4.72
N GLU A 40 0.50 -6.66 -4.66
CA GLU A 40 1.48 -7.52 -3.98
C GLU A 40 1.21 -7.57 -2.48
N LYS A 41 1.16 -8.80 -1.94
CA LYS A 41 1.04 -9.01 -0.50
C LYS A 41 2.17 -8.28 0.24
N ASN A 42 1.85 -7.69 1.39
CA ASN A 42 2.79 -6.96 2.25
C ASN A 42 3.42 -5.70 1.62
N SER A 43 2.92 -5.21 0.49
CA SER A 43 3.40 -3.96 -0.13
C SER A 43 2.75 -2.69 0.45
N TYR A 44 1.83 -2.83 1.40
CA TYR A 44 0.95 -1.76 1.82
C TYR A 44 1.56 -0.85 2.88
N LYS A 45 1.48 0.46 2.65
CA LYS A 45 1.75 1.49 3.67
C LYS A 45 0.57 2.43 3.79
N LEU A 46 0.31 2.92 4.99
CA LEU A 46 -0.58 4.05 5.22
C LEU A 46 0.22 5.34 5.24
N LEU A 47 -0.39 6.40 4.75
CA LEU A 47 0.13 7.76 4.81
C LEU A 47 -0.84 8.57 5.65
N ILE A 48 -0.34 9.06 6.78
CA ILE A 48 -1.05 9.82 7.81
C ILE A 48 -0.38 11.19 7.84
N ASP A 49 -1.04 12.22 7.31
CA ASP A 49 -0.44 13.52 6.99
C ASP A 49 0.89 13.37 6.25
N ASP A 50 0.84 12.57 5.18
CA ASP A 50 1.97 12.27 4.27
C ASP A 50 3.17 11.56 4.93
N LYS A 51 3.08 11.19 6.21
CA LYS A 51 4.06 10.33 6.90
C LYS A 51 3.71 8.87 6.72
N ASP A 52 4.69 8.05 6.34
CA ASP A 52 4.48 6.64 6.08
C ASP A 52 4.51 5.78 7.35
N VAL A 53 3.56 4.86 7.42
CA VAL A 53 3.40 3.91 8.53
C VAL A 53 3.05 2.55 7.94
N ASP A 54 3.64 1.49 8.46
CA ASP A 54 3.31 0.13 8.04
C ASP A 54 1.84 -0.19 8.28
N TYR A 55 1.20 -0.77 7.26
CA TYR A 55 -0.19 -1.17 7.34
C TYR A 55 -0.36 -2.53 8.00
N ASN A 56 -1.29 -2.58 8.94
CA ASN A 56 -1.81 -3.77 9.60
C ASN A 56 -3.34 -3.63 9.76
N SER A 57 -4.09 -4.60 9.26
CA SER A 57 -5.56 -4.60 9.25
C SER A 57 -6.21 -4.74 10.63
N LYS A 58 -5.47 -5.24 11.62
CA LYS A 58 -5.93 -5.41 13.01
C LYS A 58 -5.54 -4.23 13.90
N LYS A 59 -4.68 -3.33 13.41
CA LYS A 59 -4.14 -2.21 14.18
C LYS A 59 -5.14 -1.04 14.24
N THR A 60 -5.22 -0.42 15.41
CA THR A 60 -5.79 0.92 15.58
C THR A 60 -4.64 1.92 15.50
N TYR A 61 -4.76 2.93 14.66
CA TYR A 61 -3.77 4.00 14.47
C TYR A 61 -4.17 5.20 15.30
N GLY A 62 -3.17 5.89 15.86
CA GLY A 62 -3.36 6.98 16.82
C GLY A 62 -3.07 6.54 18.27
N LYS A 63 -3.45 7.33 19.27
CA LYS A 63 -4.12 8.63 19.15
C LYS A 63 -3.17 9.70 18.58
N TYR A 64 -3.55 10.35 17.49
CA TYR A 64 -2.79 11.45 16.89
C TYR A 64 -3.40 12.78 17.29
N TYR A 65 -2.57 13.79 17.52
CA TYR A 65 -3.05 15.17 17.65
C TYR A 65 -3.71 15.62 16.35
N ASN A 66 -4.96 16.09 16.44
CA ASN A 66 -5.75 16.51 15.29
C ASN A 66 -6.67 17.69 15.66
N PRO A 67 -6.17 18.94 15.66
CA PRO A 67 -6.96 20.12 15.98
C PRO A 67 -7.94 20.52 14.86
N THR A 68 -7.74 20.02 13.64
CA THR A 68 -8.57 20.33 12.47
C THR A 68 -8.95 19.05 11.74
N GLU A 69 -8.14 18.63 10.77
CA GLU A 69 -8.30 17.41 10.02
C GLU A 69 -6.96 16.72 9.83
N LEU A 70 -6.98 15.38 9.80
CA LEU A 70 -5.85 14.52 9.52
C LEU A 70 -6.13 13.75 8.22
N SER A 71 -5.20 13.80 7.28
CA SER A 71 -5.32 13.17 5.97
C SER A 71 -4.80 11.73 6.01
N VAL A 72 -5.62 10.78 5.56
CA VAL A 72 -5.26 9.35 5.48
C VAL A 72 -5.46 8.81 4.08
N TYR A 73 -4.44 8.14 3.53
CA TYR A 73 -4.56 7.29 2.34
C TYR A 73 -3.60 6.10 2.44
N ALA A 74 -3.69 5.15 1.53
CA ALA A 74 -2.76 4.03 1.45
C ALA A 74 -2.06 3.97 0.10
N ILE A 75 -0.88 3.37 0.10
CA ILE A 75 -0.17 2.92 -1.08
C ILE A 75 -0.02 1.40 -1.07
N GLY A 76 0.03 0.81 -2.26
CA GLY A 76 0.39 -0.60 -2.48
C GLY A 76 1.07 -0.75 -3.84
N LYS A 77 1.73 -1.88 -4.07
CA LYS A 77 2.55 -2.10 -5.26
C LYS A 77 2.07 -3.26 -6.13
N LEU A 78 2.26 -3.13 -7.43
CA LEU A 78 2.15 -4.24 -8.38
C LEU A 78 3.29 -4.09 -9.40
N GLU A 79 4.17 -5.09 -9.45
CA GLU A 79 5.34 -5.13 -10.33
C GLU A 79 6.20 -3.86 -10.21
N GLY A 80 6.44 -3.43 -8.97
CA GLY A 80 7.20 -2.22 -8.64
C GLY A 80 6.45 -0.89 -8.84
N LYS A 81 5.28 -0.87 -9.48
CA LYS A 81 4.46 0.34 -9.63
C LYS A 81 3.59 0.58 -8.41
N GLU A 82 3.60 1.82 -7.92
CA GLU A 82 2.75 2.25 -6.81
C GLU A 82 1.34 2.67 -7.25
N PHE A 83 0.35 2.25 -6.48
CA PHE A 83 -1.05 2.65 -6.59
C PHE A 83 -1.48 3.31 -5.29
N LYS A 84 -2.33 4.33 -5.39
CA LYS A 84 -2.86 5.07 -4.25
C LYS A 84 -4.36 4.79 -4.10
N THR A 85 -4.84 4.76 -2.86
CA THR A 85 -6.27 4.78 -2.59
C THR A 85 -6.86 6.18 -2.75
N ASN A 86 -8.17 6.33 -2.57
CA ASN A 86 -8.74 7.62 -2.20
C ASN A 86 -8.10 8.15 -0.90
N ARG A 87 -8.04 9.48 -0.77
CA ARG A 87 -7.65 10.18 0.46
C ARG A 87 -8.91 10.51 1.26
N ILE A 88 -8.86 10.32 2.57
CA ILE A 88 -9.93 10.68 3.50
C ILE A 88 -9.34 11.63 4.53
N ASN A 89 -10.01 12.76 4.75
CA ASN A 89 -9.72 13.66 5.84
C ASN A 89 -10.63 13.30 7.02
N ILE A 90 -10.05 13.10 8.19
CA ILE A 90 -10.78 12.75 9.42
C ILE A 90 -10.63 13.86 10.45
N ARG A 91 -11.68 14.09 11.24
CA ARG A 91 -11.66 14.99 12.40
C ARG A 91 -11.36 14.21 13.68
N ARG A 92 -11.26 14.93 14.80
CA ARG A 92 -11.14 14.35 16.15
C ARG A 92 -12.23 13.29 16.40
N ASN A 93 -11.92 12.30 17.23
CA ASN A 93 -12.93 11.39 17.75
C ASN A 93 -13.75 12.12 18.83
N TYR A 94 -15.08 12.01 18.77
CA TYR A 94 -15.98 12.54 19.80
C TYR A 94 -16.35 11.49 20.85
N ASP A 95 -16.31 10.22 20.46
CA ASP A 95 -16.62 9.09 21.33
C ASP A 95 -15.34 8.29 21.62
N ASN A 96 -15.36 7.49 22.69
CA ASN A 96 -14.25 6.59 23.03
C ASN A 96 -14.15 5.34 22.11
N LYS A 97 -14.49 5.47 20.83
CA LYS A 97 -14.46 4.40 19.82
C LYS A 97 -13.62 4.82 18.61
N PRO A 98 -12.80 3.92 18.04
CA PRO A 98 -12.07 4.20 16.81
C PRO A 98 -13.00 4.49 15.64
N GLN A 99 -12.65 5.47 14.81
CA GLN A 99 -13.28 5.66 13.51
C GLN A 99 -12.91 4.49 12.58
N ASN A 100 -13.79 4.10 11.66
CA ASN A 100 -13.52 3.02 10.71
C ASN A 100 -13.41 3.60 9.31
N LEU A 101 -12.20 3.59 8.74
CA LEU A 101 -11.92 4.15 7.43
C LEU A 101 -11.91 3.04 6.37
N LYS A 102 -12.55 3.32 5.23
CA LYS A 102 -12.51 2.46 4.05
C LYS A 102 -11.72 3.16 2.96
N LEU A 103 -10.56 2.64 2.63
CA LEU A 103 -9.70 3.15 1.57
C LEU A 103 -9.69 2.16 0.42
N SER A 104 -9.97 2.63 -0.79
CA SER A 104 -10.14 1.78 -1.97
C SER A 104 -9.12 2.13 -3.03
N PHE A 105 -8.40 1.13 -3.52
CA PHE A 105 -7.61 1.29 -4.73
C PHE A 105 -8.53 1.32 -5.96
N LYS A 106 -8.18 2.14 -6.95
CA LYS A 106 -8.92 2.19 -8.22
C LYS A 106 -8.64 0.93 -9.04
N GLU A 107 -9.54 -0.04 -8.95
CA GLU A 107 -9.43 -1.35 -9.61
C GLU A 107 -9.17 -1.24 -11.12
N SER A 108 -9.87 -0.36 -11.82
CA SER A 108 -9.67 -0.15 -13.27
C SER A 108 -8.24 0.23 -13.60
N GLN A 109 -7.61 1.10 -12.81
CA GLN A 109 -6.22 1.50 -13.03
C GLN A 109 -5.24 0.35 -12.80
N ILE A 110 -5.51 -0.52 -11.83
CA ILE A 110 -4.68 -1.70 -11.54
C ILE A 110 -4.78 -2.70 -12.67
N ARG A 111 -6.00 -3.04 -13.11
CA ARG A 111 -6.25 -4.01 -14.19
C ARG A 111 -5.71 -3.52 -15.53
N ASP A 112 -5.86 -2.23 -15.84
CA ASP A 112 -5.30 -1.63 -17.04
C ASP A 112 -3.76 -1.74 -17.07
N TYR A 113 -3.13 -1.53 -15.92
CA TYR A 113 -1.68 -1.69 -15.80
C TYR A 113 -1.25 -3.15 -15.94
N GLU A 114 -1.91 -4.08 -15.25
CA GLU A 114 -1.66 -5.51 -15.33
C GLU A 114 -1.76 -6.02 -16.78
N SER A 115 -2.82 -5.63 -17.50
CA SER A 115 -3.04 -5.99 -18.90
C SER A 115 -1.94 -5.44 -19.82
N LYS A 116 -1.55 -4.17 -19.65
CA LYS A 116 -0.45 -3.55 -20.41
C LYS A 116 0.88 -4.24 -20.11
N SER A 117 1.18 -4.51 -18.85
CA SER A 117 2.41 -5.20 -18.45
C SER A 117 2.48 -6.61 -19.05
N LYS A 118 1.39 -7.38 -18.98
CA LYS A 118 1.31 -8.72 -19.58
C LYS A 118 1.61 -8.69 -21.08
N LYS A 119 1.04 -7.73 -21.82
CA LYS A 119 1.32 -7.57 -23.27
C LYS A 119 2.80 -7.28 -23.54
N VAL A 120 3.42 -6.41 -22.73
CA VAL A 120 4.86 -6.10 -22.86
C VAL A 120 5.71 -7.34 -22.58
N LYS A 121 5.40 -8.09 -21.52
CA LYS A 121 6.12 -9.33 -21.16
C LYS A 121 6.04 -10.38 -22.26
N GLU A 122 4.85 -10.60 -22.84
CA GLU A 122 4.70 -11.56 -23.94
C GLU A 122 5.45 -11.12 -25.20
N LYS A 123 5.43 -9.82 -25.53
CA LYS A 123 6.19 -9.28 -26.66
C LYS A 123 7.71 -9.46 -26.46
N ALA A 124 8.20 -9.19 -25.25
CA ALA A 124 9.60 -9.41 -24.89
C ALA A 124 10.01 -10.89 -24.96
N LYS A 125 9.17 -11.80 -24.46
CA LYS A 125 9.39 -13.26 -24.58
C LYS A 125 9.49 -13.70 -26.04
N SER A 126 8.57 -13.24 -26.90
CA SER A 126 8.59 -13.56 -28.33
C SER A 126 9.89 -13.10 -28.98
N TYR A 127 10.29 -11.85 -28.69
CA TYR A 127 11.54 -11.28 -29.22
C TYR A 127 12.77 -12.09 -28.79
N ILE A 128 12.90 -12.42 -27.50
CA ILE A 128 14.03 -13.23 -26.99
C ILE A 128 14.05 -14.61 -27.67
N LYS A 129 12.88 -15.23 -27.87
CA LYS A 129 12.76 -16.54 -28.53
C LYS A 129 13.21 -16.47 -29.99
N GLU A 130 12.74 -15.47 -30.74
CA GLU A 130 13.14 -15.25 -32.13
C GLU A 130 14.63 -14.94 -32.26
N TYR A 131 15.14 -14.04 -31.42
CA TYR A 131 16.56 -13.72 -31.34
C TYR A 131 17.43 -14.97 -31.09
N THR A 132 17.05 -15.79 -30.11
CA THR A 132 17.77 -17.02 -29.76
C THR A 132 17.74 -18.04 -30.90
N LYS A 133 16.61 -18.14 -31.61
CA LYS A 133 16.48 -19.03 -32.77
C LYS A 133 17.42 -18.62 -33.90
N GLU A 134 17.46 -17.33 -34.24
CA GLU A 134 18.35 -16.83 -35.31
C GLU A 134 19.83 -16.92 -34.91
N LEU A 135 20.15 -16.66 -33.64
CA LEU A 135 21.50 -16.86 -33.11
C LEU A 135 21.97 -18.31 -33.25
N ASN A 136 21.15 -19.27 -32.85
CA ASN A 136 21.46 -20.70 -32.99
C ASN A 136 21.60 -21.13 -34.46
N LYS A 137 20.78 -20.58 -35.35
CA LYS A 137 20.88 -20.81 -36.80
C LYS A 137 22.20 -20.28 -37.36
N ALA A 138 22.64 -19.10 -36.93
CA ALA A 138 23.92 -18.53 -37.33
C ALA A 138 25.11 -19.38 -36.86
N TYR A 139 25.08 -19.86 -35.60
CA TYR A 139 26.13 -20.77 -35.10
C TYR A 139 26.22 -22.07 -35.90
N LYS A 140 25.08 -22.71 -36.21
CA LYS A 140 25.05 -23.92 -37.06
C LYS A 140 25.67 -23.67 -38.43
N ARG A 141 25.34 -22.54 -39.08
CA ARG A 141 25.94 -22.15 -40.37
C ARG A 141 27.44 -21.94 -40.27
N LYS A 142 27.92 -21.26 -39.22
CA LYS A 142 29.35 -21.03 -38.99
C LYS A 142 30.14 -22.34 -38.85
N ILE A 143 29.60 -23.29 -38.08
CA ILE A 143 30.21 -24.62 -37.91
C ILE A 143 30.31 -25.35 -39.26
N ILE A 144 29.22 -25.39 -40.03
CA ILE A 144 29.22 -26.02 -41.36
C ILE A 144 30.27 -25.39 -42.29
N ASN A 145 30.36 -24.06 -42.32
CA ASN A 145 31.35 -23.36 -43.14
C ASN A 145 32.79 -23.68 -42.75
N ILE A 146 33.09 -23.76 -41.43
CA ILE A 146 34.43 -24.13 -40.94
C ILE A 146 34.81 -25.53 -41.44
N TYR A 147 33.92 -26.52 -41.28
CA TYR A 147 34.16 -27.89 -41.73
C TYR A 147 34.47 -27.97 -43.24
N LEU A 148 33.72 -27.22 -44.06
CA LEU A 148 33.94 -27.17 -45.51
C LEU A 148 35.25 -26.50 -45.90
N THR A 149 35.74 -25.52 -45.13
CA THR A 149 37.03 -24.86 -45.39
C THR A 149 38.24 -25.67 -44.93
N THR A 150 38.12 -26.53 -43.92
CA THR A 150 39.23 -27.37 -43.43
C THR A 150 39.42 -28.69 -44.18
N LEU A 151 38.47 -29.08 -45.04
CA LEU A 151 38.52 -30.31 -45.85
C LEU A 151 39.03 -30.07 -47.30
N LYS A 152 39.51 -28.86 -47.60
CA LYS A 152 40.21 -28.52 -48.85
C LYS A 152 41.69 -28.33 -48.57
#